data_AF-A0A840UN67-F1
#
_entry.id   AF-A0A840UN67-F1
#
_cell.length_a   1.000
_cell.length_b   1.000
_cell.length_c   1.000
_cell.angle_alpha   90.00
_cell.angle_beta   90.00
_cell.angle_gamma   90.00
#
_symmetry.space_group_name_H-M   'P 1'
#
loop_
_entity.id
_entity.type
_entity.pdbx_description
1 polymer ?
#
loop_
_entity_poly.entity_id
_entity_poly.type
_entity_poly.pdbx_seq_one_letter_code
_entity_poly.pdbx_strand_id
1 'polypeptide(L)'
;MRKPVDKLNNAIFLVTEERSCPIYNVGEELKVENFCLSVPAFKPQCLHLSQAIMKVITTRATFSGLPKRTGPRKRFDCGGCQGLIYFEFKKEKDFATLQMKLLIESEARRRKQHLDRFFAILRNLDVFEALDDDALIDLIMLLEMKIVPIDRIILKKDEPGSHLFIILDGRVAVMDADGSRITELGQGEIFGEMSLLSDEPVTNDVYTIADTQVAMLSLKNLRHVLKKYPVLQIFLFKLLVERAQAMTLRSGNITSGMSGELAEISIVDLLQLINSAQKTGTIDLALDEGKAVIYFREGEIVHARLRSLRDKDAIYVILGVKSGRFTYTRGIGPELQELPPIGGFIGLIMEGLQRLDEDRE
;
A
#
# COMPACT_ATOMS: atom_id res chain seq x y z
N MET A 1 19.80 -33.64 52.33
CA MET A 1 18.72 -33.61 51.31
C MET A 1 18.60 -32.19 50.76
N ARG A 2 19.22 -31.91 49.61
CA ARG A 2 19.17 -30.60 48.94
C ARG A 2 17.88 -30.54 48.12
N LYS A 3 17.03 -29.53 48.35
CA LYS A 3 15.83 -29.27 47.53
C LYS A 3 16.29 -28.91 46.09
N PRO A 4 15.62 -29.43 45.05
CA PRO A 4 16.04 -29.23 43.67
C PRO A 4 15.80 -27.78 43.24
N VAL A 5 16.76 -27.25 42.48
CA VAL A 5 16.86 -25.87 41.97
C VAL A 5 15.98 -25.66 40.71
N ASP A 6 15.08 -26.59 40.39
CA ASP A 6 14.43 -26.71 39.07
C ASP A 6 13.17 -25.86 38.83
N LYS A 7 12.83 -24.88 39.69
CA LYS A 7 11.50 -24.22 39.64
C LYS A 7 11.42 -22.85 38.92
N LEU A 8 12.39 -22.49 38.09
CA LEU A 8 12.40 -21.17 37.41
C LEU A 8 12.45 -21.22 35.88
N ASN A 9 12.27 -22.40 35.27
CA ASN A 9 12.49 -22.58 33.84
C ASN A 9 11.38 -21.99 32.96
N ASN A 10 10.16 -21.80 33.49
CA ASN A 10 8.99 -21.44 32.67
C ASN A 10 8.24 -20.18 33.18
N ALA A 11 8.29 -19.10 32.42
CA ALA A 11 7.71 -17.80 32.78
C ALA A 11 6.97 -17.13 31.60
N ILE A 12 5.92 -16.36 31.89
CA ILE A 12 5.23 -15.51 30.90
C ILE A 12 5.35 -14.06 31.32
N PHE A 13 5.81 -13.21 30.41
CA PHE A 13 5.82 -11.76 30.54
C PHE A 13 4.84 -11.14 29.55
N LEU A 14 4.17 -10.06 29.94
CA LEU A 14 3.24 -9.31 29.10
C LEU A 14 3.81 -7.93 28.85
N VAL A 15 3.86 -7.49 27.59
CA VAL A 15 4.21 -6.11 27.25
C VAL A 15 3.06 -5.19 27.67
N THR A 16 3.34 -4.29 28.61
CA THR A 16 2.33 -3.38 29.18
C THR A 16 2.41 -1.98 28.61
N GLU A 17 3.57 -1.58 28.09
CA GLU A 17 3.77 -0.28 27.44
C GLU A 17 4.83 -0.41 26.34
N GLU A 18 4.66 0.36 25.27
CA GLU A 18 5.53 0.36 24.10
C GLU A 18 5.76 1.80 23.66
N ARG A 19 7.02 2.14 23.35
CA ARG A 19 7.46 3.46 22.92
C ARG A 19 8.42 3.30 21.74
N SER A 20 7.89 3.39 20.51
CA SER A 20 8.65 3.32 19.26
C SER A 20 9.52 2.06 19.09
N CYS A 21 9.15 0.96 19.74
CA CYS A 21 9.76 -0.34 19.55
C CYS A 21 9.50 -0.84 18.12
N PRO A 22 10.54 -1.22 17.36
CA PRO A 22 10.38 -1.70 16.00
C PRO A 22 9.87 -3.15 15.90
N ILE A 23 9.77 -3.89 17.02
CA ILE A 23 9.49 -5.35 17.00
C ILE A 23 8.23 -5.75 17.79
N TYR A 24 8.08 -5.29 19.04
CA TYR A 24 7.00 -5.77 19.94
C TYR A 24 5.97 -4.69 20.23
N ASN A 25 4.73 -5.09 20.51
CA ASN A 25 3.58 -4.21 20.76
C ASN A 25 2.99 -4.41 22.17
N VAL A 26 2.23 -3.44 22.66
CA VAL A 26 1.46 -3.59 23.91
C VAL A 26 0.49 -4.76 23.80
N GLY A 27 0.39 -5.57 24.86
CA GLY A 27 -0.48 -6.74 24.93
C GLY A 27 0.20 -8.05 24.50
N GLU A 28 1.42 -8.01 23.97
CA GLU A 28 2.13 -9.21 23.53
C GLU A 28 2.65 -10.05 24.70
N GLU A 29 2.52 -11.37 24.57
CA GLU A 29 3.03 -12.33 25.54
C GLU A 29 4.40 -12.87 25.11
N LEU A 30 5.36 -12.76 26.01
CA LEU A 30 6.74 -13.22 25.86
C LEU A 30 6.91 -14.43 26.77
N LYS A 31 7.13 -15.60 26.17
CA LYS A 31 7.14 -16.88 26.89
C LYS A 31 8.58 -17.36 27.00
N VAL A 32 9.02 -17.67 28.21
CA VAL A 32 10.31 -18.32 28.44
C VAL A 32 10.09 -19.74 28.89
N GLU A 33 10.76 -20.68 28.24
CA GLU A 33 10.79 -22.09 28.61
C GLU A 33 12.24 -22.59 28.57
N ASN A 34 12.70 -23.22 29.65
CA ASN A 34 14.09 -23.72 29.76
C ASN A 34 15.17 -22.69 29.37
N PHE A 35 15.02 -21.44 29.82
CA PHE A 35 15.90 -20.31 29.46
C PHE A 35 15.89 -19.89 27.99
N CYS A 36 15.02 -20.48 27.17
CA CYS A 36 14.76 -20.03 25.80
C CYS A 36 13.58 -19.08 25.79
N LEU A 37 13.79 -17.86 25.30
CA LEU A 37 12.71 -16.93 25.00
C LEU A 37 12.03 -17.38 23.71
N SER A 38 10.84 -17.97 23.84
CA SER A 38 9.90 -18.15 22.73
C SER A 38 9.12 -16.86 22.51
N VAL A 39 9.41 -16.22 21.39
CA VAL A 39 8.58 -15.15 20.83
C VAL A 39 7.48 -15.79 19.97
N PRO A 40 6.33 -15.11 19.74
CA PRO A 40 5.43 -15.51 18.68
C PRO A 40 6.24 -15.75 17.41
N ALA A 41 5.99 -16.88 16.73
CA ALA A 41 6.66 -17.17 15.46
C ALA A 41 6.51 -15.97 14.50
N PHE A 42 7.43 -15.79 13.56
CA PHE A 42 7.40 -14.72 12.54
C PHE A 42 7.84 -13.31 12.97
N LYS A 43 8.26 -13.12 14.24
CA LYS A 43 8.91 -11.87 14.69
C LYS A 43 10.42 -12.06 14.93
N PRO A 44 11.25 -11.08 14.56
CA PRO A 44 12.69 -11.16 14.83
C PRO A 44 12.92 -11.15 16.34
N GLN A 45 13.89 -11.95 16.79
CA GLN A 45 14.26 -11.98 18.20
C GLN A 45 15.11 -10.75 18.53
N CYS A 46 14.59 -9.87 19.39
CA CYS A 46 15.38 -8.73 19.87
C CYS A 46 16.38 -9.18 20.92
N LEU A 47 17.66 -8.92 20.67
CA LEU A 47 18.73 -9.27 21.59
C LEU A 47 18.63 -8.51 22.92
N HIS A 48 18.27 -7.22 22.88
CA HIS A 48 18.10 -6.39 24.08
C HIS A 48 17.00 -6.93 25.00
N LEU A 49 15.85 -7.27 24.42
CA LEU A 49 14.76 -7.91 25.16
C LEU A 49 15.19 -9.27 25.73
N SER A 50 15.87 -10.08 24.93
CA SER A 50 16.34 -11.41 25.34
C SER A 50 17.30 -11.30 26.53
N GLN A 51 18.26 -10.37 26.47
CA GLN A 51 19.20 -10.10 27.56
C GLN A 51 18.50 -9.57 28.81
N ALA A 52 17.56 -8.63 28.66
CA ALA A 52 16.79 -8.09 29.77
C ALA A 52 15.98 -9.19 30.48
N ILE A 53 15.28 -10.03 29.72
CA ILE A 53 14.52 -11.17 30.26
C ILE A 53 15.45 -12.18 30.93
N MET A 54 16.59 -12.51 30.32
CA MET A 54 17.58 -13.41 30.91
C MET A 54 18.14 -12.86 32.23
N LYS A 55 18.40 -11.55 32.31
CA LYS A 55 18.81 -10.89 33.55
C LYS A 55 17.74 -10.98 34.63
N VAL A 56 16.47 -10.81 34.26
CA VAL A 56 15.33 -10.92 35.19
C VAL A 56 15.19 -12.33 35.73
N ILE A 57 15.30 -13.36 34.88
CA ILE A 57 15.15 -14.76 35.25
C ILE A 57 16.33 -15.24 36.11
N THR A 58 17.56 -14.92 35.72
CA THR A 58 18.78 -15.29 36.48
C THR A 58 18.84 -14.59 37.83
N THR A 59 18.49 -13.29 37.91
CA THR A 59 18.44 -12.55 39.19
C THR A 59 17.34 -13.09 40.11
N ARG A 60 16.24 -13.62 39.56
CA ARG A 60 15.17 -14.20 40.38
C ARG A 60 15.55 -15.55 40.99
N ALA A 61 16.49 -16.29 40.40
CA ALA A 61 17.04 -17.51 41.00
C ALA A 61 17.68 -17.27 42.38
N THR A 62 18.28 -16.09 42.59
CA THR A 62 18.83 -15.65 43.88
C THR A 62 17.78 -15.17 44.89
N PHE A 63 16.54 -14.88 44.47
CA PHE A 63 15.45 -14.39 45.33
C PHE A 63 14.61 -15.49 45.99
N SER A 64 14.93 -16.77 45.78
CA SER A 64 14.17 -17.92 46.28
C SER A 64 14.25 -18.16 47.81
N GLY A 65 14.74 -17.18 48.59
CA GLY A 65 15.04 -17.33 50.02
C GLY A 65 14.39 -16.34 51.02
N LEU A 66 13.52 -15.41 50.63
CA LEU A 66 12.96 -14.40 51.57
C LEU A 66 11.43 -14.30 51.53
N PRO A 67 10.76 -14.01 52.67
CA PRO A 67 9.32 -14.15 52.83
C PRO A 67 8.54 -13.06 52.08
N LYS A 68 7.36 -13.46 51.60
CA LYS A 68 6.36 -12.65 50.91
C LYS A 68 6.12 -11.32 51.66
N ARG A 69 6.65 -10.22 51.12
CA ARG A 69 6.20 -8.87 51.42
C ARG A 69 5.51 -8.31 50.18
N THR A 70 4.25 -7.94 50.36
CA THR A 70 3.40 -7.18 49.45
C THR A 70 4.14 -5.94 48.90
N GLY A 71 4.32 -5.86 47.57
CA GLY A 71 5.03 -4.78 46.85
C GLY A 71 4.94 -4.96 45.33
N PRO A 72 5.12 -3.89 44.53
CA PRO A 72 4.40 -3.60 43.30
C PRO A 72 4.66 -4.60 42.17
N ARG A 73 3.75 -4.68 41.19
CA ARG A 73 3.98 -5.41 39.92
C ARG A 73 5.34 -4.99 39.38
N LYS A 74 6.31 -5.92 39.38
CA LYS A 74 7.67 -5.64 38.92
C LYS A 74 7.60 -5.42 37.42
N ARG A 75 7.54 -4.14 37.04
CA ARG A 75 7.63 -3.65 35.68
C ARG A 75 9.11 -3.59 35.30
N PHE A 76 9.44 -4.23 34.18
CA PHE A 76 10.79 -4.29 33.62
C PHE A 76 10.80 -3.58 32.28
N ASP A 77 11.98 -3.18 31.81
CA ASP A 77 12.18 -2.62 30.48
C ASP A 77 13.26 -3.39 29.71
N CYS A 78 13.25 -3.26 28.39
CA CYS A 78 14.20 -3.97 27.54
C CYS A 78 15.58 -3.27 27.42
N GLY A 79 15.80 -2.12 28.07
CA GLY A 79 17.01 -1.30 27.91
C GLY A 79 17.05 -0.43 26.65
N GLY A 80 16.15 -0.69 25.69
CA GLY A 80 15.97 0.10 24.48
C GLY A 80 17.03 -0.13 23.40
N CYS A 81 16.59 -0.33 22.15
CA CYS A 81 17.48 -0.39 20.98
C CYS A 81 17.31 0.85 20.09
N GLN A 82 16.09 1.04 19.59
CA GLN A 82 15.59 2.24 18.89
C GLN A 82 14.30 2.76 19.51
N GLY A 83 13.66 1.94 20.33
CA GLY A 83 12.52 2.26 21.16
C GLY A 83 12.52 1.35 22.38
N LEU A 84 11.58 1.58 23.28
CA LEU A 84 11.53 0.97 24.60
C LEU A 84 10.20 0.23 24.78
N ILE A 85 10.26 -0.97 25.35
CA ILE A 85 9.06 -1.63 25.86
C ILE A 85 9.19 -1.86 27.34
N TYR A 86 8.05 -1.79 28.03
CA TYR A 86 7.92 -2.24 29.39
C TYR A 86 7.09 -3.52 29.44
N PHE A 87 7.50 -4.45 30.28
CA PHE A 87 6.85 -5.73 30.42
C PHE A 87 6.76 -6.17 31.88
N GLU A 88 5.70 -6.91 32.20
CA GLU A 88 5.39 -7.37 33.54
C GLU A 88 5.25 -8.88 33.59
N PHE A 89 5.61 -9.50 34.71
CA PHE A 89 5.45 -10.93 34.90
C PHE A 89 3.97 -11.30 35.13
N LYS A 90 3.44 -12.21 34.29
CA LYS A 90 2.02 -12.61 34.30
C LYS A 90 1.76 -13.92 35.07
N LYS A 91 2.58 -14.97 34.91
CA LYS A 91 2.43 -16.27 35.64
C LYS A 91 3.63 -17.24 35.46
N GLU A 92 3.82 -18.14 36.43
CA GLU A 92 4.66 -19.36 36.34
C GLU A 92 3.86 -20.48 35.65
N LYS A 93 4.47 -21.23 34.72
CA LYS A 93 3.76 -22.16 33.81
C LYS A 93 3.41 -23.53 34.40
N ASP A 94 3.65 -23.76 35.70
CA ASP A 94 3.51 -25.09 36.33
C ASP A 94 2.07 -25.60 36.50
N PHE A 95 1.05 -24.86 36.03
CA PHE A 95 -0.31 -25.37 35.96
C PHE A 95 -1.01 -24.88 34.68
N ALA A 96 -0.65 -25.48 33.53
CA ALA A 96 -1.56 -25.49 32.39
C ALA A 96 -2.71 -26.44 32.73
N THR A 97 -3.85 -25.89 33.18
CA THR A 97 -5.08 -26.66 33.39
C THR A 97 -5.48 -27.35 32.08
N LEU A 98 -6.24 -28.45 32.16
CA LEU A 98 -6.77 -29.13 30.97
C LEU A 98 -7.48 -28.13 30.04
N GLN A 99 -8.23 -27.18 30.61
CA GLN A 99 -8.84 -26.06 29.89
C GLN A 99 -7.82 -25.19 29.13
N MET A 100 -6.66 -24.91 29.72
CA MET A 100 -5.59 -24.13 29.07
C MET A 100 -4.91 -24.92 27.95
N LYS A 101 -4.68 -26.23 28.13
CA LYS A 101 -4.12 -27.10 27.07
C LYS A 101 -5.10 -27.22 25.90
N LEU A 102 -6.38 -27.42 26.19
CA LEU A 102 -7.45 -27.43 25.19
C LEU A 102 -7.57 -26.08 24.48
N LEU A 103 -7.41 -24.95 25.19
CA LEU A 103 -7.34 -23.61 24.58
C LEU A 103 -6.15 -23.49 23.62
N ILE A 104 -4.94 -23.89 24.02
CA ILE A 104 -3.75 -23.86 23.15
C ILE A 104 -3.94 -24.74 21.92
N GLU A 105 -4.48 -25.94 22.08
CA GLU A 105 -4.72 -26.88 20.98
C GLU A 105 -5.84 -26.38 20.05
N SER A 106 -6.87 -25.74 20.61
CA SER A 106 -7.92 -25.08 19.84
C SER A 106 -7.40 -23.85 19.09
N GLU A 107 -6.50 -23.06 19.68
CA GLU A 107 -5.85 -21.93 19.03
C GLU A 107 -4.93 -22.40 17.91
N ALA A 108 -4.15 -23.47 18.13
CA ALA A 108 -3.30 -24.05 17.10
C ALA A 108 -4.13 -24.61 15.92
N ARG A 109 -5.25 -25.29 16.21
CA ARG A 109 -6.21 -25.73 15.18
C ARG A 109 -6.84 -24.56 14.44
N ARG A 110 -7.25 -23.52 15.16
CA ARG A 110 -7.85 -22.31 14.57
C ARG A 110 -6.83 -21.57 13.71
N ARG A 111 -5.56 -21.49 14.12
CA ARG A 111 -4.44 -20.93 13.33
C ARG A 111 -4.14 -21.77 12.09
N LYS A 112 -4.19 -23.10 12.19
CA LYS A 112 -4.00 -23.98 11.03
C LYS A 112 -5.15 -23.84 10.02
N GLN A 113 -6.40 -23.86 10.49
CA GLN A 113 -7.57 -23.60 9.63
C GLN A 113 -7.58 -22.19 9.05
N HIS A 114 -7.08 -21.21 9.80
CA HIS A 114 -6.84 -19.84 9.33
C HIS A 114 -5.84 -19.89 8.16
N LEU A 115 -4.64 -20.44 8.39
CA LEU A 115 -3.60 -20.61 7.35
C LEU A 115 -4.12 -21.29 6.09
N ASP A 116 -4.73 -22.46 6.20
CA ASP A 116 -5.17 -23.26 5.03
C ASP A 116 -6.20 -22.50 4.18
N ARG A 117 -7.16 -21.81 4.83
CA ARG A 117 -8.18 -21.02 4.13
C ARG A 117 -7.59 -19.80 3.43
N PHE A 118 -6.70 -19.07 4.08
CA PHE A 118 -6.15 -17.82 3.53
C PHE A 118 -5.04 -18.07 2.52
N PHE A 119 -4.29 -19.15 2.68
CA PHE A 119 -3.28 -19.55 1.72
C PHE A 119 -3.89 -19.73 0.34
N ALA A 120 -5.02 -20.45 0.24
CA ALA A 120 -5.71 -20.64 -1.04
C ALA A 120 -6.21 -19.32 -1.65
N ILE A 121 -6.70 -18.37 -0.84
CA ILE A 121 -7.22 -17.08 -1.32
C ILE A 121 -6.07 -16.20 -1.80
N LEU A 122 -5.04 -16.01 -0.97
CA LEU A 122 -3.93 -15.12 -1.27
C LEU A 122 -3.05 -15.66 -2.40
N ARG A 123 -2.86 -16.98 -2.50
CA ARG A 123 -2.07 -17.60 -3.57
C ARG A 123 -2.64 -17.33 -4.95
N ASN A 124 -3.96 -17.11 -5.06
CA ASN A 124 -4.64 -16.79 -6.31
C ASN A 124 -4.60 -15.30 -6.68
N LEU A 125 -4.00 -14.45 -5.84
CA LEU A 125 -3.86 -13.03 -6.14
C LEU A 125 -2.52 -12.78 -6.82
N ASP A 126 -2.55 -12.11 -7.97
CA ASP A 126 -1.36 -11.79 -8.79
C ASP A 126 -0.23 -11.14 -7.98
N VAL A 127 -0.58 -10.35 -6.96
CA VAL A 127 0.38 -9.72 -6.03
C VAL A 127 1.28 -10.71 -5.29
N PHE A 128 0.78 -11.91 -4.99
CA PHE A 128 1.48 -12.88 -4.16
C PHE A 128 2.06 -14.04 -4.97
N GLU A 129 1.96 -14.01 -6.30
CA GLU A 129 2.55 -15.03 -7.18
C GLU A 129 4.07 -15.13 -7.02
N ALA A 130 4.73 -13.98 -6.83
CA ALA A 130 6.18 -13.89 -6.70
C ALA A 130 6.73 -14.35 -5.32
N LEU A 131 5.86 -14.65 -4.36
CA LEU A 131 6.25 -15.20 -3.06
C LEU A 131 6.34 -16.73 -3.14
N ASP A 132 7.35 -17.31 -2.50
CA ASP A 132 7.33 -18.76 -2.23
C ASP A 132 6.34 -19.08 -1.11
N ASP A 133 6.04 -20.37 -0.94
CA ASP A 133 5.03 -20.83 0.01
C ASP A 133 5.40 -20.45 1.45
N ASP A 134 6.69 -20.50 1.80
CA ASP A 134 7.20 -20.11 3.13
C ASP A 134 7.02 -18.60 3.38
N ALA A 135 7.34 -17.75 2.40
CA ALA A 135 7.12 -16.31 2.50
C ALA A 135 5.65 -15.94 2.57
N LEU A 136 4.80 -16.64 1.82
CA LEU A 136 3.36 -16.43 1.85
C LEU A 136 2.77 -16.85 3.21
N ILE A 137 3.20 -17.97 3.78
CA ILE A 137 2.83 -18.41 5.13
C ILE A 137 3.25 -17.37 6.17
N ASP A 138 4.49 -16.90 6.09
CA ASP A 138 5.03 -15.88 6.99
C ASP A 138 4.22 -14.58 6.91
N LEU A 139 3.82 -14.15 5.70
CA LEU A 139 2.95 -13.01 5.50
C LEU A 139 1.57 -13.22 6.12
N ILE A 140 0.92 -14.37 5.86
CA ILE A 140 -0.41 -14.69 6.41
C ILE A 140 -0.43 -14.61 7.93
N MET A 141 0.67 -15.01 8.57
CA MET A 141 0.78 -14.98 10.03
C MET A 141 0.90 -13.57 10.62
N LEU A 142 1.20 -12.57 9.79
CA LEU A 142 1.28 -11.16 10.17
C LEU A 142 0.02 -10.36 9.81
N LEU A 143 -0.92 -10.98 9.08
CA LEU A 143 -2.18 -10.36 8.67
C LEU A 143 -3.25 -10.50 9.75
N GLU A 144 -3.98 -9.42 9.98
CA GLU A 144 -5.17 -9.38 10.82
C GLU A 144 -6.43 -9.31 9.97
N MET A 145 -7.42 -10.11 10.32
CA MET A 145 -8.63 -10.27 9.50
C MET A 145 -9.78 -9.46 10.07
N LYS A 146 -10.46 -8.71 9.22
CA LYS A 146 -11.61 -7.91 9.62
C LYS A 146 -12.73 -8.02 8.59
N ILE A 147 -13.96 -8.21 9.07
CA ILE A 147 -15.17 -8.06 8.27
C ILE A 147 -15.72 -6.67 8.59
N VAL A 148 -15.94 -5.88 7.55
CA VAL A 148 -16.46 -4.53 7.65
C VAL A 148 -17.80 -4.50 6.92
N PRO A 149 -18.92 -4.19 7.61
CA PRO A 149 -20.22 -4.07 6.97
C PRO A 149 -20.25 -2.97 5.91
N ILE A 150 -21.22 -3.02 4.99
CA ILE A 150 -21.52 -1.93 4.05
C ILE A 150 -21.67 -0.55 4.74
N ASP A 151 -21.34 0.52 4.01
CA ASP A 151 -21.44 1.93 4.42
C ASP A 151 -20.61 2.29 5.66
N ARG A 152 -19.40 1.72 5.75
CA ARG A 152 -18.43 2.00 6.81
C ARG A 152 -17.12 2.55 6.25
N ILE A 153 -16.63 3.59 6.91
CA ILE A 153 -15.30 4.15 6.66
C ILE A 153 -14.24 3.17 7.15
N ILE A 154 -13.32 2.78 6.25
CA ILE A 154 -12.12 2.01 6.59
C ILE A 154 -10.92 2.94 6.77
N LEU A 155 -10.76 3.90 5.86
CA LEU A 155 -9.74 4.93 5.90
C LEU A 155 -10.40 6.29 5.80
N LYS A 156 -9.93 7.23 6.60
CA LYS A 156 -10.42 8.60 6.60
C LYS A 156 -9.30 9.55 6.20
N LYS A 157 -9.61 10.48 5.33
CA LYS A 157 -8.72 11.53 4.86
C LYS A 157 -8.12 12.31 6.04
N ASP A 158 -6.87 12.72 5.87
CA ASP A 158 -6.04 13.47 6.82
C ASP A 158 -5.69 12.71 8.11
N GLU A 159 -6.16 11.47 8.28
CA GLU A 159 -5.70 10.60 9.36
C GLU A 159 -4.37 9.92 9.00
N PRO A 160 -3.53 9.61 10.00
CA PRO A 160 -2.28 8.90 9.77
C PRO A 160 -2.55 7.48 9.25
N GLY A 161 -1.84 7.11 8.18
CA GLY A 161 -1.83 5.74 7.67
C GLY A 161 -1.31 4.76 8.72
N SER A 162 -2.09 3.71 9.01
CA SER A 162 -1.72 2.72 10.04
C SER A 162 -1.60 1.29 9.51
N HIS A 163 -2.38 0.94 8.50
CA HIS A 163 -2.48 -0.41 7.97
C HIS A 163 -2.61 -0.40 6.44
N LEU A 164 -2.03 -1.41 5.82
CA LEU A 164 -2.28 -1.79 4.44
C LEU A 164 -3.42 -2.80 4.44
N PHE A 165 -4.32 -2.69 3.48
CA PHE A 165 -5.50 -3.55 3.38
C PHE A 165 -5.47 -4.32 2.07
N ILE A 166 -5.82 -5.61 2.12
CA ILE A 166 -6.05 -6.47 0.96
C ILE A 166 -7.51 -6.90 1.00
N ILE A 167 -8.25 -6.68 -0.09
CA ILE A 167 -9.65 -7.08 -0.19
C ILE A 167 -9.71 -8.57 -0.54
N LEU A 168 -10.27 -9.37 0.35
CA LEU A 168 -10.40 -10.81 0.13
C LEU A 168 -11.77 -11.19 -0.45
N ASP A 169 -12.78 -10.41 -0.10
CA ASP A 169 -14.15 -10.51 -0.61
C ASP A 169 -14.87 -9.17 -0.39
N GLY A 170 -15.83 -8.84 -1.25
CA GLY A 170 -16.56 -7.56 -1.20
C GLY A 170 -15.92 -6.45 -2.03
N ARG A 171 -16.32 -5.21 -1.74
CA ARG A 171 -15.93 -4.01 -2.51
C ARG A 171 -15.86 -2.76 -1.64
N VAL A 172 -14.97 -1.85 -2.02
CA VAL A 172 -14.83 -0.53 -1.40
C VAL A 172 -14.81 0.57 -2.47
N ALA A 173 -15.23 1.77 -2.12
CA ALA A 173 -15.11 2.96 -2.95
C ALA A 173 -14.12 3.94 -2.31
N VAL A 174 -13.23 4.49 -3.13
CA VAL A 174 -12.34 5.59 -2.76
C VAL A 174 -13.03 6.89 -3.17
N MET A 175 -13.17 7.81 -2.23
CA MET A 175 -13.91 9.06 -2.40
C MET A 175 -12.95 10.25 -2.40
N ASP A 176 -13.19 11.21 -3.29
CA ASP A 176 -12.46 12.49 -3.28
C ASP A 176 -13.05 13.47 -2.25
N ALA A 177 -12.34 14.58 -2.02
CA ALA A 177 -12.72 15.62 -1.09
C ALA A 177 -14.07 16.28 -1.41
N ASP A 178 -14.47 16.27 -2.68
CA ASP A 178 -15.75 16.80 -3.16
C ASP A 178 -16.91 15.79 -3.03
N GLY A 179 -16.64 14.58 -2.53
CA GLY A 179 -17.60 13.49 -2.39
C GLY A 179 -17.83 12.69 -3.67
N SER A 180 -17.07 12.94 -4.73
CA SER A 180 -17.09 12.11 -5.95
C SER A 180 -16.39 10.77 -5.71
N ARG A 181 -16.82 9.73 -6.44
CA ARG A 181 -16.16 8.41 -6.43
C ARG A 181 -14.96 8.45 -7.36
N ILE A 182 -13.76 8.35 -6.80
CA ILE A 182 -12.53 8.23 -7.58
C ILE A 182 -12.47 6.87 -8.24
N THR A 183 -12.63 5.81 -7.45
CA THR A 183 -12.54 4.42 -7.92
C THR A 183 -13.33 3.49 -7.02
N GLU A 184 -13.66 2.32 -7.57
CA GLU A 184 -14.06 1.16 -6.78
C GLU A 184 -12.93 0.14 -6.82
N LEU A 185 -12.70 -0.52 -5.69
CA LEU A 185 -11.72 -1.60 -5.53
C LEU A 185 -12.46 -2.87 -5.08
N GLY A 186 -12.07 -4.00 -5.67
CA GLY A 186 -12.66 -5.31 -5.44
C GLY A 186 -11.65 -6.35 -4.95
N GLN A 187 -12.08 -7.62 -4.97
CA GLN A 187 -11.26 -8.75 -4.53
C GLN A 187 -9.89 -8.75 -5.20
N GLY A 188 -8.84 -8.94 -4.38
CA GLY A 188 -7.45 -8.95 -4.80
C GLY A 188 -6.75 -7.60 -4.77
N GLU A 189 -7.51 -6.50 -4.77
CA GLU A 189 -6.93 -5.17 -4.77
C GLU A 189 -6.49 -4.74 -3.36
N ILE A 190 -5.45 -3.89 -3.34
CA ILE A 190 -4.80 -3.39 -2.13
C ILE A 190 -5.17 -1.93 -1.91
N PHE A 191 -5.31 -1.45 -0.68
CA PHE A 191 -5.46 -0.02 -0.43
C PHE A 191 -4.82 0.41 0.90
N GLY A 192 -4.67 1.73 1.06
CA GLY A 192 -3.98 2.34 2.21
C GLY A 192 -2.47 2.33 2.12
N GLU A 193 -1.89 1.70 1.09
CA GLU A 193 -0.45 1.60 0.88
C GLU A 193 0.22 2.95 0.64
N MET A 194 -0.47 3.90 -0.01
CA MET A 194 0.08 5.22 -0.33
C MET A 194 0.58 5.92 0.93
N SER A 195 -0.29 6.08 1.93
CA SER A 195 0.05 6.74 3.21
C SER A 195 1.22 6.07 3.96
N LEU A 196 1.41 4.77 3.79
CA LEU A 196 2.47 4.02 4.48
C LEU A 196 3.82 4.11 3.78
N LEU A 197 3.80 4.29 2.45
CA LEU A 197 4.98 4.32 1.60
C LEU A 197 5.50 5.76 1.40
N SER A 198 4.60 6.75 1.33
CA SER A 198 4.96 8.17 1.24
C SER A 198 5.25 8.83 2.58
N ASP A 199 4.88 8.19 3.71
CA ASP A 199 4.92 8.78 5.06
C ASP A 199 4.03 10.04 5.18
N GLU A 200 3.00 10.15 4.32
CA GLU A 200 2.00 11.21 4.32
C GLU A 200 0.65 10.72 4.89
N PRO A 201 -0.23 11.63 5.37
CA PRO A 201 -1.58 11.27 5.79
C PRO A 201 -2.40 10.61 4.66
N VAL A 202 -3.47 9.93 5.03
CA VAL A 202 -4.44 9.36 4.08
C VAL A 202 -5.00 10.48 3.20
N THR A 203 -4.89 10.31 1.89
CA THR A 203 -5.30 11.34 0.89
C THR A 203 -6.80 11.34 0.61
N ASN A 204 -7.44 10.18 0.70
CA ASN A 204 -8.82 9.96 0.28
C ASN A 204 -9.56 9.06 1.27
N ASP A 205 -10.85 9.34 1.46
CA ASP A 205 -11.69 8.46 2.25
C ASP A 205 -11.93 7.14 1.51
N VAL A 206 -12.07 6.05 2.25
CA VAL A 206 -12.42 4.73 1.70
C VAL A 206 -13.59 4.15 2.48
N TYR A 207 -14.67 3.84 1.76
CA TYR A 207 -15.90 3.28 2.32
C TYR A 207 -16.19 1.91 1.76
N THR A 208 -16.77 1.02 2.56
CA THR A 208 -17.36 -0.22 2.06
C THR A 208 -18.64 0.06 1.28
N ILE A 209 -18.76 -0.53 0.07
CA ILE A 209 -19.99 -0.49 -0.75
C ILE A 209 -20.70 -1.86 -0.81
N ALA A 210 -20.14 -2.84 -0.10
CA ALA A 210 -20.70 -4.14 0.20
C ALA A 210 -20.13 -4.61 1.55
N ASP A 211 -20.65 -5.69 2.12
CA ASP A 211 -19.96 -6.35 3.22
C ASP A 211 -18.59 -6.84 2.73
N THR A 212 -17.52 -6.34 3.33
CA THR A 212 -16.17 -6.50 2.81
C THR A 212 -15.29 -7.19 3.83
N GLN A 213 -14.63 -8.26 3.39
CA GLN A 213 -13.62 -8.95 4.16
C GLN A 213 -12.23 -8.43 3.74
N VAL A 214 -11.48 -7.89 4.70
CA VAL A 214 -10.13 -7.39 4.48
C VAL A 214 -9.10 -8.12 5.32
N ALA A 215 -7.93 -8.35 4.75
CA ALA A 215 -6.71 -8.63 5.50
C ALA A 215 -5.94 -7.32 5.73
N MET A 216 -5.50 -7.09 6.95
CA MET A 216 -4.84 -5.88 7.42
C MET A 216 -3.39 -6.18 7.79
N LEU A 217 -2.45 -5.40 7.28
CA LEU A 217 -1.04 -5.47 7.63
C LEU A 217 -0.62 -4.14 8.25
N SER A 218 -0.23 -4.15 9.53
CA SER A 218 0.23 -2.92 10.20
C SER A 218 1.49 -2.35 9.54
N LEU A 219 1.69 -1.03 9.61
CA LEU A 219 2.90 -0.35 9.12
C LEU A 219 4.21 -1.02 9.59
N LYS A 220 4.23 -1.47 10.85
CA LYS A 220 5.36 -2.15 11.47
C LYS A 220 5.63 -3.50 10.82
N ASN A 221 4.58 -4.31 10.64
CA ASN A 221 4.69 -5.61 9.99
C ASN A 221 5.03 -5.45 8.51
N LEU A 222 4.47 -4.46 7.82
CA LEU A 222 4.82 -4.13 6.43
C LEU A 222 6.32 -3.82 6.31
N ARG A 223 6.86 -2.92 7.14
CA ARG A 223 8.30 -2.61 7.15
C ARG A 223 9.17 -3.85 7.42
N HIS A 224 8.70 -4.78 8.26
CA HIS A 224 9.41 -6.03 8.50
C HIS A 224 9.40 -6.94 7.27
N VAL A 225 8.22 -7.15 6.69
CA VAL A 225 8.01 -7.97 5.50
C VAL A 225 8.83 -7.44 4.31
N LEU A 226 8.81 -6.14 4.06
CA LEU A 226 9.56 -5.53 2.95
C LEU A 226 11.07 -5.63 3.11
N LYS A 227 11.60 -5.70 4.35
CA LYS A 227 13.02 -5.95 4.60
C LYS A 227 13.40 -7.40 4.38
N LYS A 228 12.50 -8.32 4.73
CA LYS A 228 12.72 -9.76 4.62
C LYS A 228 12.54 -10.27 3.18
N TYR A 229 11.57 -9.70 2.46
CA TYR A 229 11.19 -10.10 1.11
C TYR A 229 11.23 -8.89 0.16
N PRO A 230 12.41 -8.51 -0.37
CA PRO A 230 12.54 -7.39 -1.29
C PRO A 230 11.68 -7.48 -2.55
N VAL A 231 11.30 -8.70 -2.98
CA VAL A 231 10.41 -8.92 -4.14
C VAL A 231 9.06 -8.22 -3.98
N LEU A 232 8.54 -8.10 -2.75
CA LEU A 232 7.30 -7.39 -2.47
C LEU A 232 7.43 -5.87 -2.64
N GLN A 233 8.63 -5.31 -2.48
CA GLN A 233 8.87 -3.89 -2.75
C GLN A 233 8.64 -3.59 -4.23
N ILE A 234 9.19 -4.42 -5.11
CA ILE A 234 9.05 -4.28 -6.57
C ILE A 234 7.57 -4.31 -6.97
N PHE A 235 6.80 -5.23 -6.37
CA PHE A 235 5.36 -5.31 -6.60
C PHE A 235 4.64 -4.02 -6.16
N LEU A 236 4.89 -3.54 -4.94
CA LEU A 236 4.25 -2.31 -4.44
C LEU A 236 4.61 -1.10 -5.30
N PHE A 237 5.85 -1.00 -5.79
CA PHE A 237 6.25 0.04 -6.73
C PHE A 237 5.46 -0.04 -8.04
N LYS A 238 5.28 -1.25 -8.61
CA LYS A 238 4.49 -1.44 -9.82
C LYS A 238 3.03 -1.02 -9.62
N LEU A 239 2.43 -1.42 -8.50
CA LEU A 239 1.07 -1.01 -8.12
C LEU A 239 0.95 0.52 -8.02
N LEU A 240 1.92 1.19 -7.39
CA LEU A 240 1.94 2.65 -7.30
C LEU A 240 2.05 3.32 -8.67
N VAL A 241 2.86 2.78 -9.58
CA VAL A 241 2.99 3.30 -10.95
C VAL A 241 1.68 3.16 -11.72
N GLU A 242 1.03 2.00 -11.65
CA GLU A 242 -0.28 1.76 -12.29
C GLU A 242 -1.34 2.72 -11.75
N ARG A 243 -1.31 3.00 -10.44
CA ARG A 243 -2.21 3.98 -9.80
C ARG A 243 -1.92 5.42 -10.20
N ALA A 244 -0.65 5.81 -10.25
CA ALA A 244 -0.26 7.14 -10.70
C ALA A 244 -0.73 7.37 -12.14
N GLN A 245 -0.55 6.39 -13.02
CA GLN A 245 -1.06 6.45 -14.39
C GLN A 245 -2.59 6.56 -14.42
N ALA A 246 -3.30 5.74 -13.63
CA ALA A 246 -4.76 5.81 -13.54
C ALA A 246 -5.28 7.13 -12.97
N MET A 247 -4.56 7.75 -12.02
CA MET A 247 -4.87 9.06 -11.44
C MET A 247 -4.57 10.20 -12.41
N THR A 248 -3.43 10.17 -13.11
CA THR A 248 -3.13 11.12 -14.20
C THR A 248 -4.18 11.04 -15.31
N LEU A 249 -4.71 9.83 -15.58
CA LEU A 249 -5.83 9.62 -16.49
C LEU A 249 -7.18 10.12 -15.94
N ARG A 250 -7.33 10.31 -14.62
CA ARG A 250 -8.58 10.70 -13.94
C ARG A 250 -8.66 12.15 -13.46
N SER A 251 -7.53 12.82 -13.20
CA SER A 251 -7.50 14.27 -12.92
C SER A 251 -8.00 15.12 -14.10
N GLY A 252 -8.18 14.53 -15.28
CA GLY A 252 -9.09 15.07 -16.28
C GLY A 252 -10.51 14.58 -16.00
N ASN A 253 -11.37 15.40 -15.40
CA ASN A 253 -12.81 15.13 -15.28
C ASN A 253 -13.43 14.74 -16.64
N ILE A 254 -13.71 13.45 -16.87
CA ILE A 254 -14.30 12.96 -18.12
C ILE A 254 -15.80 12.70 -17.95
N THR A 255 -16.59 13.77 -18.04
CA THR A 255 -17.91 13.67 -18.66
C THR A 255 -17.88 14.50 -19.94
N SER A 256 -17.82 13.79 -21.07
CA SER A 256 -17.96 14.32 -22.45
C SER A 256 -16.88 15.24 -23.03
N GLY A 257 -15.82 15.58 -22.29
CA GLY A 257 -14.62 16.11 -22.92
C GLY A 257 -13.48 16.36 -21.95
N MET A 258 -12.25 16.05 -22.34
CA MET A 258 -11.07 16.26 -21.48
C MET A 258 -10.61 17.71 -21.66
N SER A 259 -10.77 18.58 -20.67
CA SER A 259 -10.31 19.97 -20.77
C SER A 259 -9.32 20.33 -19.67
N GLY A 260 -8.31 21.13 -19.97
CA GLY A 260 -7.29 21.54 -19.02
C GLY A 260 -6.39 22.65 -19.56
N GLU A 261 -5.34 23.00 -18.81
CA GLU A 261 -4.36 24.01 -19.19
C GLU A 261 -3.05 23.37 -19.67
N LEU A 262 -2.47 23.90 -20.75
CA LEU A 262 -1.20 23.42 -21.32
C LEU A 262 0.02 23.75 -20.44
N ALA A 263 -0.16 24.56 -19.39
CA ALA A 263 0.86 24.80 -18.38
C ALA A 263 1.00 23.63 -17.40
N GLU A 264 -0.06 22.83 -17.22
CA GLU A 264 -0.08 21.68 -16.30
C GLU A 264 0.31 20.37 -16.99
N ILE A 265 -0.07 20.21 -18.26
CA ILE A 265 0.30 19.08 -19.10
C ILE A 265 0.88 19.61 -20.41
N SER A 266 2.10 19.20 -20.75
CA SER A 266 2.72 19.65 -21.99
C SER A 266 1.90 19.16 -23.19
N ILE A 267 1.90 19.93 -24.27
CA ILE A 267 1.19 19.54 -25.49
C ILE A 267 1.72 18.21 -26.04
N VAL A 268 3.01 17.92 -25.86
CA VAL A 268 3.63 16.65 -26.26
C VAL A 268 3.03 15.49 -25.47
N ASP A 269 2.98 15.61 -24.14
CA ASP A 269 2.43 14.59 -23.25
C ASP A 269 0.95 14.36 -23.52
N LEU A 270 0.19 15.45 -23.75
CA LEU A 270 -1.22 15.37 -24.11
C LEU A 270 -1.42 14.56 -25.40
N LEU A 271 -0.69 14.88 -26.47
CA LEU A 271 -0.78 14.16 -27.74
C LEU A 271 -0.34 12.69 -27.59
N GLN A 272 0.71 12.43 -26.81
CA GLN A 272 1.20 11.08 -26.53
C GLN A 272 0.21 10.25 -25.70
N LEU A 273 -0.53 10.88 -24.80
CA LEU A 273 -1.60 10.24 -24.04
C LEU A 273 -2.73 9.79 -24.96
N ILE A 274 -3.15 10.61 -25.94
CA ILE A 274 -4.17 10.22 -26.92
C ILE A 274 -3.69 9.06 -27.78
N ASN A 275 -2.42 9.12 -28.24
CA ASN A 275 -1.80 8.10 -29.07
C ASN A 275 -1.70 6.74 -28.35
N SER A 276 -1.14 6.72 -27.15
CA SER A 276 -1.01 5.50 -26.33
C SER A 276 -2.36 4.90 -25.96
N ALA A 277 -3.36 5.74 -25.69
CA ALA A 277 -4.72 5.30 -25.38
C ALA A 277 -5.56 4.95 -26.62
N GLN A 278 -5.00 5.05 -27.83
CA GLN A 278 -5.63 4.71 -29.12
C GLN A 278 -7.02 5.36 -29.29
N LYS A 279 -7.16 6.63 -28.87
CA LYS A 279 -8.46 7.32 -28.86
C LYS A 279 -8.76 7.95 -30.21
N THR A 280 -10.06 8.03 -30.53
CA THR A 280 -10.59 8.75 -31.70
C THR A 280 -11.40 9.96 -31.23
N GLY A 281 -11.00 11.16 -31.65
CA GLY A 281 -11.64 12.40 -31.21
C GLY A 281 -10.93 13.66 -31.70
N THR A 282 -11.36 14.80 -31.20
CA THR A 282 -10.86 16.12 -31.57
C THR A 282 -10.28 16.82 -30.36
N ILE A 283 -9.11 17.42 -30.47
CA ILE A 283 -8.55 18.35 -29.49
C ILE A 283 -8.70 19.77 -30.04
N ASP A 284 -9.52 20.57 -29.38
CA ASP A 284 -9.60 22.02 -29.56
C ASP A 284 -8.62 22.71 -28.62
N LEU A 285 -7.78 23.59 -29.17
CA LEU A 285 -6.81 24.39 -28.44
C LEU A 285 -7.17 25.87 -28.56
N ALA A 286 -7.29 26.54 -27.42
CA ALA A 286 -7.38 27.99 -27.32
C ALA A 286 -6.02 28.53 -26.86
N LEU A 287 -5.26 29.02 -27.83
CA LEU A 287 -3.90 29.52 -27.65
C LEU A 287 -3.87 31.05 -27.81
N ASP A 288 -2.80 31.68 -27.34
CA ASP A 288 -2.55 33.12 -27.58
C ASP A 288 -2.41 33.42 -29.09
N GLU A 289 -1.84 32.45 -29.81
CA GLU A 289 -1.75 32.42 -31.27
C GLU A 289 -3.06 32.04 -31.95
N GLY A 290 -4.19 31.96 -31.23
CA GLY A 290 -5.51 31.68 -31.78
C GLY A 290 -5.95 30.22 -31.62
N LYS A 291 -7.04 29.86 -32.29
CA LYS A 291 -7.65 28.54 -32.13
C LYS A 291 -6.95 27.51 -33.02
N ALA A 292 -6.53 26.41 -32.42
CA ALA A 292 -6.02 25.23 -33.10
C ALA A 292 -6.98 24.06 -32.91
N VAL A 293 -7.00 23.13 -33.86
CA VAL A 293 -7.77 21.90 -33.78
C VAL A 293 -6.93 20.74 -34.30
N ILE A 294 -6.92 19.61 -33.57
CA ILE A 294 -6.21 18.39 -33.95
C ILE A 294 -7.20 17.23 -33.92
N TYR A 295 -7.23 16.43 -34.98
CA TYR A 295 -8.10 15.27 -35.11
C TYR A 295 -7.29 13.99 -35.00
N PHE A 296 -7.80 13.08 -34.19
CA PHE A 296 -7.23 11.77 -33.92
C PHE A 296 -8.18 10.67 -34.36
N ARG A 297 -7.62 9.61 -34.95
CA ARG A 297 -8.29 8.34 -35.19
C ARG A 297 -7.38 7.21 -34.73
N GLU A 298 -7.87 6.42 -33.78
CA GLU A 298 -7.13 5.27 -33.22
C GLU A 298 -5.73 5.67 -32.76
N GLY A 299 -5.61 6.83 -32.11
CA GLY A 299 -4.34 7.35 -31.63
C GLY A 299 -3.46 8.05 -32.67
N GLU A 300 -3.75 7.93 -33.97
CA GLU A 300 -2.99 8.61 -35.02
C GLU A 300 -3.61 9.97 -35.40
N ILE A 301 -2.76 10.94 -35.76
CA ILE A 301 -3.20 12.26 -36.20
C ILE A 301 -3.62 12.18 -37.67
N VAL A 302 -4.87 12.54 -37.96
CA VAL A 302 -5.43 12.51 -39.33
C VAL A 302 -5.58 13.89 -39.95
N HIS A 303 -5.70 14.93 -39.11
CA HIS A 303 -5.77 16.30 -39.56
C HIS A 303 -5.40 17.26 -38.43
N ALA A 304 -4.74 18.37 -38.76
CA ALA A 304 -4.50 19.45 -37.80
C ALA A 304 -4.67 20.81 -38.48
N ARG A 305 -5.06 21.84 -37.70
CA ARG A 305 -5.19 23.20 -38.22
C ARG A 305 -4.88 24.22 -37.13
N LEU A 306 -4.06 25.20 -37.47
CA LEU A 306 -3.81 26.40 -36.66
C LEU A 306 -3.88 27.61 -37.59
N ARG A 307 -4.90 28.46 -37.44
CA ARG A 307 -5.18 29.58 -38.36
C ARG A 307 -5.19 29.12 -39.83
N SER A 308 -4.15 29.49 -40.60
CA SER A 308 -3.94 29.15 -42.01
C SER A 308 -3.04 27.93 -42.23
N LEU A 309 -2.30 27.49 -41.20
CA LEU A 309 -1.45 26.31 -41.27
C LEU A 309 -2.30 25.04 -41.16
N ARG A 310 -1.87 23.98 -41.87
CA ARG A 310 -2.55 22.69 -41.91
C ARG A 310 -1.57 21.55 -41.64
N ASP A 311 -2.10 20.49 -41.05
CA ASP A 311 -1.44 19.20 -40.84
C ASP A 311 -0.07 19.34 -40.19
N LYS A 312 1.00 18.85 -40.83
CA LYS A 312 2.34 18.84 -40.26
C LYS A 312 2.82 20.23 -39.83
N ASP A 313 2.62 21.23 -40.68
CA ASP A 313 3.04 22.60 -40.39
C ASP A 313 2.29 23.19 -39.19
N ALA A 314 1.01 22.83 -39.03
CA ALA A 314 0.24 23.21 -37.84
C ALA A 314 0.76 22.49 -36.59
N ILE A 315 1.05 21.19 -36.66
CA ILE A 315 1.58 20.41 -35.54
C ILE A 315 2.91 20.97 -35.05
N TYR A 316 3.84 21.26 -35.96
CA TYR A 316 5.18 21.74 -35.57
C TYR A 316 5.13 23.05 -34.79
N VAL A 317 4.24 23.98 -35.19
CA VAL A 317 4.03 25.22 -34.42
C VAL A 317 3.34 24.93 -33.09
N ILE A 318 2.31 24.08 -33.07
CA ILE A 318 1.58 23.72 -31.85
C ILE A 318 2.51 23.10 -30.79
N LEU A 319 3.50 22.30 -31.19
CA LEU A 319 4.47 21.67 -30.27
C LEU A 319 5.32 22.69 -29.50
N GLY A 320 5.48 23.91 -30.02
CA GLY A 320 6.24 24.98 -29.38
C GLY A 320 5.47 25.73 -28.28
N VAL A 321 4.17 25.48 -28.17
CA VAL A 321 3.27 26.25 -27.31
C VAL A 321 3.35 25.78 -25.86
N LYS A 322 3.51 26.73 -24.93
CA LYS A 322 3.69 26.47 -23.49
C LYS A 322 2.49 26.85 -22.63
N SER A 323 1.54 27.60 -23.18
CA SER A 323 0.36 28.11 -22.48
C SER A 323 -0.86 28.06 -23.39
N GLY A 324 -2.03 27.84 -22.78
CA GLY A 324 -3.30 27.76 -23.49
C GLY A 324 -4.25 26.78 -22.82
N ARG A 325 -5.48 26.72 -23.32
CA ARG A 325 -6.49 25.78 -22.83
C ARG A 325 -6.76 24.73 -23.90
N PHE A 326 -6.88 23.47 -23.51
CA PHE A 326 -7.30 22.41 -24.40
C PHE A 326 -8.69 21.88 -24.03
N THR A 327 -9.38 21.30 -24.99
CA THR A 327 -10.63 20.55 -24.80
C THR A 327 -10.65 19.40 -25.80
N TYR A 328 -10.76 18.18 -25.32
CA TYR A 328 -10.90 16.99 -26.12
C TYR A 328 -12.38 16.64 -26.22
N THR A 329 -12.86 16.34 -27.41
CA THR A 329 -14.22 15.84 -27.66
C THR A 329 -14.14 14.45 -28.31
N ARG A 330 -14.97 13.52 -27.86
CA ARG A 330 -14.99 12.15 -28.41
C ARG A 330 -15.63 12.13 -29.80
N GLY A 331 -15.01 11.38 -30.71
CA GLY A 331 -15.52 11.17 -32.06
C GLY A 331 -15.13 12.29 -33.03
N ILE A 332 -15.17 11.96 -34.31
CA ILE A 332 -14.87 12.86 -35.43
C ILE A 332 -15.97 12.70 -36.48
N GLY A 333 -16.26 13.78 -37.23
CA GLY A 333 -17.24 13.76 -38.30
C GLY A 333 -16.90 12.75 -39.40
N PRO A 334 -17.90 12.22 -40.14
CA PRO A 334 -17.71 11.13 -41.10
C PRO A 334 -16.71 11.46 -42.22
N GLU A 335 -16.66 12.71 -42.68
CA GLU A 335 -15.70 13.15 -43.72
C GLU A 335 -14.22 13.03 -43.29
N LEU A 336 -13.95 13.12 -41.98
CA LEU A 336 -12.60 13.04 -41.41
C LEU A 336 -12.21 11.60 -41.07
N GLN A 337 -13.17 10.67 -41.05
CA GLN A 337 -12.88 9.25 -40.78
C GLN A 337 -12.19 8.56 -41.96
N GLU A 338 -12.28 9.10 -43.17
CA GLU A 338 -11.65 8.52 -44.36
C GLU A 338 -10.24 9.07 -44.64
N LEU A 339 -9.80 10.12 -43.93
CA LEU A 339 -8.49 10.72 -44.17
C LEU A 339 -7.36 9.81 -43.66
N PRO A 340 -6.30 9.54 -44.44
CA PRO A 340 -5.14 8.81 -43.94
C PRO A 340 -4.42 9.60 -42.84
N PRO A 341 -3.67 8.93 -41.93
CA PRO A 341 -2.80 9.63 -41.00
C PRO A 341 -1.81 10.54 -41.72
N ILE A 342 -1.55 11.73 -41.17
CA ILE A 342 -0.64 12.72 -41.81
C ILE A 342 0.84 12.30 -41.71
N GLY A 343 1.14 11.27 -40.91
CA GLY A 343 2.45 10.68 -40.69
C GLY A 343 2.43 9.77 -39.46
N GLY A 344 3.51 9.03 -39.22
CA GLY A 344 3.65 8.26 -37.98
C GLY A 344 3.85 9.19 -36.79
N PHE A 345 3.06 9.00 -35.73
CA PHE A 345 3.04 9.87 -34.56
C PHE A 345 4.44 10.22 -34.02
N ILE A 346 5.27 9.21 -33.71
CA ILE A 346 6.62 9.42 -33.14
C ILE A 346 7.49 10.26 -34.09
N GLY A 347 7.43 10.00 -35.40
CA GLY A 347 8.21 10.75 -36.39
C GLY A 347 7.82 12.23 -36.44
N LEU A 348 6.52 12.53 -36.36
CA LEU A 348 6.02 13.91 -36.34
C LEU A 348 6.47 14.67 -35.09
N ILE A 349 6.42 14.03 -33.92
CA ILE A 349 6.85 14.67 -32.67
C ILE A 349 8.36 14.94 -32.70
N MET A 350 9.18 13.96 -33.09
CA MET A 350 10.63 14.12 -33.13
C MET A 350 11.06 15.18 -34.14
N GLU A 351 10.49 15.18 -35.34
CA GLU A 351 10.79 16.20 -36.36
C GLU A 351 10.38 17.60 -35.89
N GLY A 352 9.22 17.74 -35.25
CA GLY A 352 8.74 19.02 -34.72
C GLY A 352 9.60 19.55 -33.57
N LEU A 353 10.01 18.69 -32.62
CA LEU A 353 10.91 19.08 -31.53
C LEU A 353 12.29 19.49 -32.05
N GLN A 354 12.84 18.76 -33.02
CA GLN A 354 14.12 19.11 -33.63
C GLN A 354 14.09 20.51 -34.25
N ARG A 355 13.04 20.84 -35.02
CA ARG A 355 12.89 22.18 -35.63
C ARG A 355 12.79 23.30 -34.59
N LEU A 356 12.09 23.05 -33.48
CA LEU A 356 11.96 24.03 -32.39
C LEU A 356 13.26 24.29 -31.65
N ASP A 357 14.15 23.29 -31.59
CA ASP A 357 15.49 23.46 -31.04
C ASP A 357 16.40 24.23 -32.02
N GLU A 358 16.29 23.96 -33.32
CA GLU A 358 17.02 24.69 -34.38
C GLU A 358 16.63 26.17 -34.47
N ASP A 359 15.36 26.52 -34.26
CA ASP A 359 14.86 27.91 -34.27
C ASP A 359 15.22 28.72 -32.99
N ARG A 360 15.80 28.07 -31.97
CA ARG A 360 16.22 28.70 -30.69
C ARG A 360 17.71 29.05 -30.63
N GLU A 361 18.51 28.58 -31.59
CA GLU A 361 19.91 28.97 -31.81
C GLU A 361 20.00 30.23 -32.69
#